data_AF-A0A8T0IFD8-F1
#
_entry.id   AF-A0A8T0IFD8-F1
#
_cell.length_a   1.000
_cell.length_b   1.000
_cell.length_c   1.000
_cell.angle_alpha   90.00
_cell.angle_beta   90.00
_cell.angle_gamma   90.00
#
_symmetry.space_group_name_H-M   'P 1'
#
loop_
_entity.id
_entity.type
_entity.pdbx_description
1 polymer ?
#
loop_
_entity_poly.entity_id
_entity_poly.type
_entity_poly.pdbx_seq_one_letter_code
_entity_poly.pdbx_strand_id
1 'polypeptide(L)'
;MLLLEIVFECGSEGFLRAFWCAGDEDSAMWSDSDVANDVELLNRMDAECIVQSLTVLPIEQVGSRKWLAQHANLEKLNLQAHYNTMVHCDEFVMLALTSHDKLGLLIQELLVIEIWKEKVLPHILTELAEQSSNINIHLVLYQETTIINLLEVLA
;
A
#
# COMPACT_ATOMS: atom_id res chain seq x y z
N MET A 1 -5.80 0.02 17.75
CA MET A 1 -6.98 -0.83 18.01
C MET A 1 -8.23 -0.39 17.24
N LEU A 2 -8.55 0.91 17.13
CA LEU A 2 -9.72 1.39 16.35
C LEU A 2 -9.51 1.40 14.82
N LEU A 3 -8.27 1.32 14.32
CA LEU A 3 -7.98 1.29 12.87
C LEU A 3 -7.99 -0.13 12.27
N LEU A 4 -7.98 -1.18 13.10
CA LEU A 4 -8.08 -2.57 12.63
C LEU A 4 -9.52 -2.97 12.27
N GLU A 5 -10.54 -2.40 12.94
CA GLU A 5 -11.94 -2.70 12.62
C GLU A 5 -12.43 -2.03 11.32
N ILE A 6 -11.90 -0.85 10.96
CA ILE A 6 -12.33 -0.12 9.75
C ILE A 6 -11.77 -0.76 8.46
N VAL A 7 -10.54 -1.29 8.51
CA VAL A 7 -9.97 -2.05 7.38
C VAL A 7 -10.69 -3.39 7.17
N PHE A 8 -11.36 -3.90 8.22
CA PHE A 8 -12.08 -5.18 8.20
C PHE A 8 -13.57 -5.03 7.80
N GLU A 9 -14.24 -3.92 8.13
CA GLU A 9 -15.67 -3.73 7.82
C GLU A 9 -15.96 -3.22 6.40
N CYS A 10 -15.02 -2.52 5.75
CA CYS A 10 -15.17 -2.13 4.35
C CYS A 10 -14.33 -3.07 3.48
N GLY A 11 -14.96 -4.19 3.08
CA GLY A 11 -14.37 -5.30 2.33
C GLY A 11 -13.30 -4.89 1.31
N SER A 12 -12.05 -4.92 1.75
CA SER A 12 -10.83 -4.72 0.95
C SER A 12 -10.54 -5.95 0.07
N GLU A 13 -11.26 -7.04 0.27
CA GLU A 13 -11.06 -8.32 -0.42
C GLU A 13 -11.41 -8.29 -1.92
N GLY A 14 -12.31 -7.39 -2.34
CA GLY A 14 -12.69 -7.24 -3.75
C GLY A 14 -11.78 -6.30 -4.55
N PHE A 15 -11.22 -5.27 -3.91
CA PHE A 15 -10.56 -4.17 -4.62
C PHE A 15 -9.12 -4.52 -5.03
N LEU A 16 -8.38 -5.19 -4.14
CA LEU A 16 -6.99 -5.60 -4.41
C LEU A 16 -6.91 -6.79 -5.36
N ARG A 17 -7.91 -7.69 -5.35
CA ARG A 17 -7.97 -8.86 -6.24
C ARG A 17 -8.27 -8.48 -7.70
N ALA A 18 -9.13 -7.48 -7.92
CA ALA A 18 -9.37 -6.92 -9.25
C ALA A 18 -8.11 -6.25 -9.84
N PHE A 19 -7.26 -5.67 -8.98
CA PHE A 19 -6.05 -4.96 -9.39
C PHE A 19 -4.93 -5.88 -9.91
N TRP A 20 -4.83 -7.10 -9.39
CA TRP A 20 -3.82 -8.09 -9.83
C TRP A 20 -4.32 -8.97 -10.99
N CYS A 21 -5.63 -9.18 -11.12
CA CYS A 21 -6.22 -9.98 -12.21
C CYS A 21 -6.51 -9.18 -13.50
N ALA A 22 -6.45 -7.84 -13.49
CA ALA A 22 -6.71 -7.03 -14.69
C ALA A 22 -5.65 -7.19 -15.83
N GLY A 23 -4.71 -8.13 -15.68
CA GLY A 23 -3.76 -8.55 -16.72
C GLY A 23 -4.14 -9.82 -17.47
N ASP A 24 -5.15 -10.59 -17.03
CA ASP A 24 -5.55 -11.85 -17.69
C ASP A 24 -7.06 -11.83 -18.00
N GLU A 25 -7.37 -11.56 -19.27
CA GLU A 25 -8.70 -11.79 -19.84
C GLU A 25 -8.88 -13.29 -20.08
N ASP A 26 -9.17 -14.07 -19.04
CA ASP A 26 -9.93 -15.31 -19.21
C ASP A 26 -10.39 -15.90 -17.86
N SER A 27 -11.64 -16.36 -17.87
CA SER A 27 -12.22 -17.37 -16.97
C SER A 27 -12.90 -16.92 -15.66
N ALA A 28 -14.21 -16.65 -15.82
CA ALA A 28 -15.33 -17.29 -15.13
C ALA A 28 -15.27 -17.64 -13.62
N MET A 29 -16.27 -17.12 -12.91
CA MET A 29 -17.07 -17.79 -11.86
C MET A 29 -16.30 -18.48 -10.71
N TRP A 30 -16.13 -17.76 -9.61
CA TRP A 30 -15.51 -18.27 -8.39
C TRP A 30 -16.57 -18.67 -7.37
N SER A 31 -16.47 -19.90 -6.83
CA SER A 31 -17.29 -20.37 -5.71
C SER A 31 -16.66 -20.01 -4.37
N ASP A 32 -17.49 -19.71 -3.37
CA ASP A 32 -17.12 -19.27 -2.01
C ASP A 32 -16.15 -20.22 -1.25
N SER A 33 -15.87 -21.42 -1.77
CA SER A 33 -14.91 -22.37 -1.18
C SER A 33 -13.44 -22.11 -1.51
N ASP A 34 -13.13 -21.20 -2.45
CA ASP A 34 -11.75 -20.87 -2.85
C ASP A 34 -11.15 -19.68 -2.08
N VAL A 35 -11.89 -19.13 -1.11
CA VAL A 35 -11.56 -17.90 -0.37
C VAL A 35 -10.49 -18.13 0.73
N ALA A 36 -10.04 -19.37 0.93
CA ALA A 36 -9.27 -19.73 2.13
C ALA A 36 -7.74 -19.75 2.02
N ASN A 37 -7.10 -19.56 0.86
CA ASN A 37 -5.63 -19.57 0.78
C ASN A 37 -5.09 -18.73 -0.40
N ASP A 38 -4.53 -17.57 -0.09
CA ASP A 38 -3.16 -17.14 -0.47
C ASP A 38 -3.03 -15.62 -0.33
N VAL A 39 -3.03 -15.11 0.92
CA VAL A 39 -2.28 -13.88 1.17
C VAL A 39 -0.82 -14.27 1.02
N GLU A 40 -0.18 -13.89 -0.08
CA GLU A 40 1.23 -14.17 -0.32
C GLU A 40 2.07 -13.42 0.73
N LEU A 41 2.37 -14.11 1.83
CA LEU A 41 3.19 -13.59 2.92
C LEU A 41 4.63 -13.43 2.45
N LEU A 42 5.24 -12.29 2.77
CA LEU A 42 6.63 -12.02 2.46
C LEU A 42 7.55 -12.83 3.38
N ASN A 43 8.53 -13.51 2.80
CA ASN A 43 9.66 -13.98 3.59
C ASN A 43 10.62 -12.82 3.92
N ARG A 44 11.56 -13.07 4.84
CA ARG A 44 12.54 -12.06 5.28
C ARG A 44 13.36 -11.47 4.14
N MET A 45 13.84 -12.32 3.22
CA MET A 45 14.74 -11.88 2.14
C MET A 45 14.01 -10.99 1.14
N ASP A 46 12.75 -11.30 0.85
CA ASP A 46 11.93 -10.49 -0.06
C ASP A 46 11.58 -9.15 0.57
N ALA A 47 11.21 -9.12 1.85
CA ALA A 47 10.97 -7.88 2.57
C ALA A 47 12.23 -6.98 2.60
N GLU A 48 13.40 -7.57 2.86
CA GLU A 48 14.68 -6.89 2.84
C GLU A 48 14.98 -6.28 1.45
N CYS A 49 14.77 -7.05 0.38
CA CYS A 49 14.97 -6.60 -1.00
C CYS A 49 14.03 -5.44 -1.34
N ILE A 50 12.75 -5.56 -0.96
CA ILE A 50 11.76 -4.50 -1.16
C ILE A 50 12.20 -3.23 -0.43
N VAL A 51 12.55 -3.32 0.86
CA VAL A 51 12.99 -2.19 1.68
C VAL A 51 14.20 -1.49 1.07
N GLN A 52 15.20 -2.25 0.63
CA GLN A 52 16.38 -1.70 -0.04
C GLN A 52 16.02 -0.93 -1.32
N SER A 53 15.08 -1.46 -2.10
CA SER A 53 14.62 -0.87 -3.36
C SER A 53 13.80 0.42 -3.21
N LEU A 54 13.30 0.74 -2.00
CA LEU A 54 12.53 1.96 -1.75
C LEU A 54 13.37 3.20 -2.06
N THR A 55 12.80 4.11 -2.85
CA THR A 55 13.45 5.37 -3.24
C THR A 55 12.56 6.57 -2.97
N VAL A 56 13.18 7.72 -2.71
CA VAL A 56 12.45 8.99 -2.64
C VAL A 56 11.87 9.31 -4.02
N LEU A 57 10.58 9.61 -4.07
CA LEU A 57 9.89 10.04 -5.28
C LEU A 57 9.40 11.48 -5.11
N PRO A 58 9.67 12.38 -6.09
CA PRO A 58 9.19 13.74 -6.04
C PRO A 58 7.69 13.81 -6.42
N ILE A 59 7.05 14.94 -6.13
CA ILE A 59 5.60 15.11 -6.28
C ILE A 59 5.09 14.89 -7.71
N GLU A 60 5.92 15.19 -8.73
CA GLU A 60 5.59 15.00 -10.14
C GLU A 60 5.49 13.52 -10.54
N GLN A 61 6.05 12.61 -9.72
CA GLN A 61 5.99 11.17 -9.95
C GLN A 61 4.76 10.53 -9.30
N VAL A 62 3.96 11.25 -8.51
CA VAL A 62 2.74 10.70 -7.89
C VAL A 62 1.77 10.21 -8.98
N GLY A 63 1.34 8.96 -8.88
CA GLY A 63 0.50 8.29 -9.89
C GLY A 63 1.27 7.73 -11.11
N SER A 64 2.58 7.94 -11.20
CA SER A 64 3.41 7.28 -12.22
C SER A 64 3.49 5.78 -11.99
N ARG A 65 3.90 5.01 -13.01
CA ARG A 65 4.15 3.56 -12.88
C ARG A 65 5.18 3.24 -11.79
N LYS A 66 6.22 4.06 -11.64
CA LYS A 66 7.24 3.87 -10.61
C LYS A 66 6.66 4.08 -9.21
N TRP A 67 5.83 5.11 -9.05
CA TRP A 67 5.15 5.39 -7.78
C TRP A 67 4.15 4.29 -7.42
N LEU A 68 3.34 3.83 -8.38
CA LEU A 68 2.39 2.73 -8.17
C LEU A 68 3.08 1.43 -7.76
N ALA A 69 4.25 1.13 -8.35
CA ALA A 69 5.04 -0.03 -7.94
C ALA A 69 5.58 0.12 -6.49
N GLN A 70 6.02 1.32 -6.11
CA GLN A 70 6.47 1.59 -4.75
C GLN A 70 5.30 1.54 -3.74
N HIS A 71 4.13 2.06 -4.10
CA HIS A 71 2.89 1.95 -3.32
C HIS A 71 2.54 0.50 -3.02
N ALA A 72 2.48 -0.36 -4.04
CA ALA A 72 2.20 -1.79 -3.86
C ALA A 72 3.25 -2.49 -2.98
N ASN A 73 4.52 -2.11 -3.12
CA ASN A 73 5.59 -2.64 -2.27
C ASN A 73 5.43 -2.23 -0.80
N LEU A 74 5.06 -0.97 -0.53
CA LEU A 74 4.80 -0.48 0.83
C LEU A 74 3.57 -1.15 1.44
N GLU A 75 2.53 -1.41 0.65
CA GLU A 75 1.35 -2.13 1.10
C GLU A 75 1.69 -3.57 1.51
N LYS A 76 2.50 -4.28 0.71
CA LYS A 76 2.99 -5.63 1.06
C LYS A 76 3.79 -5.62 2.36
N LEU A 77 4.69 -4.63 2.53
CA LEU A 77 5.44 -4.47 3.78
C LEU A 77 4.49 -4.20 4.96
N ASN A 78 3.46 -3.38 4.78
CA ASN A 78 2.49 -3.05 5.82
C ASN A 78 1.68 -4.28 6.26
N LEU A 79 1.18 -5.07 5.31
CA LEU A 79 0.49 -6.33 5.59
C LEU A 79 1.40 -7.31 6.36
N GLN A 80 2.64 -7.48 5.91
CA GLN A 80 3.58 -8.38 6.57
C GLN A 80 3.96 -7.88 7.98
N ALA A 81 4.13 -6.58 8.17
CA ALA A 81 4.46 -5.99 9.46
C ALA A 81 3.36 -6.28 10.49
N HIS A 82 2.09 -6.05 10.15
CA HIS A 82 0.96 -6.40 11.01
C HIS A 82 0.86 -7.89 11.27
N TYR A 83 1.08 -8.73 10.25
CA TYR A 83 1.10 -10.17 10.42
C TYR A 83 2.15 -10.60 11.46
N ASN A 84 3.39 -10.09 11.35
CA ASN A 84 4.47 -10.38 12.30
C ASN A 84 4.05 -10.06 13.75
N THR A 85 3.41 -8.91 13.97
CA THR A 85 2.87 -8.52 15.28
C THR A 85 1.74 -9.45 15.75
N MET A 86 0.79 -9.80 14.87
CA MET A 86 -0.36 -10.66 15.20
C MET A 86 0.06 -12.07 15.63
N VAL A 87 1.09 -12.63 14.99
CA VAL A 87 1.59 -13.97 15.32
C VAL A 87 2.72 -13.96 16.35
N HIS A 88 3.07 -12.79 16.91
CA HIS A 88 4.20 -12.58 17.83
C HIS A 88 5.51 -13.20 17.31
N CYS A 89 5.75 -13.05 16.00
CA CYS A 89 6.95 -13.53 15.32
C CYS A 89 8.01 -12.43 15.25
N ASP A 90 9.18 -12.76 14.69
CA ASP A 90 10.25 -11.79 14.49
C ASP A 90 9.81 -10.64 13.59
N GLU A 91 10.00 -9.40 14.06
CA GLU A 91 9.57 -8.16 13.41
C GLU A 91 10.56 -7.75 12.32
N PHE A 92 10.82 -8.66 11.38
CA PHE A 92 11.88 -8.49 10.38
C PHE A 92 11.64 -7.31 9.43
N VAL A 93 10.38 -6.91 9.20
CA VAL A 93 10.05 -5.72 8.41
C VAL A 93 10.49 -4.44 9.13
N MET A 94 10.20 -4.32 10.43
CA MET A 94 10.63 -3.20 11.28
C MET A 94 12.16 -3.13 11.35
N LEU A 95 12.81 -4.28 11.53
CA LEU A 95 14.26 -4.38 11.55
C LEU A 95 14.88 -3.95 10.21
N ALA A 96 14.32 -4.37 9.08
CA ALA A 96 14.78 -3.98 7.75
C ALA A 96 14.64 -2.46 7.53
N LEU A 97 13.47 -1.89 7.82
CA LEU A 97 13.21 -0.45 7.67
C LEU A 97 14.17 0.41 8.49
N THR A 98 14.45 -0.02 9.73
CA THR A 98 15.39 0.66 10.63
C THR A 98 16.84 0.48 10.16
N SER A 99 17.23 -0.73 9.77
CA SER A 99 18.60 -1.06 9.34
C SER A 99 19.01 -0.33 8.06
N HIS A 100 18.05 -0.05 7.17
CA HIS A 100 18.27 0.69 5.91
C HIS A 100 17.95 2.19 6.01
N ASP A 101 17.76 2.73 7.21
CA ASP A 101 17.48 4.14 7.48
C ASP A 101 16.31 4.71 6.64
N LYS A 102 15.24 3.93 6.51
CA LYS A 102 14.09 4.27 5.66
C LYS A 102 13.06 5.16 6.36
N LEU A 103 13.25 5.49 7.63
CA LEU A 103 12.35 6.38 8.37
C LEU A 103 12.22 7.75 7.69
N GLY A 104 13.34 8.36 7.31
CA GLY A 104 13.33 9.64 6.60
C GLY A 104 12.62 9.57 5.24
N LEU A 105 12.76 8.44 4.53
CA LEU A 105 12.08 8.20 3.27
C LEU A 105 10.56 8.12 3.47
N LEU A 106 10.08 7.37 4.46
CA LEU A 106 8.66 7.24 4.76
C LEU A 106 8.05 8.60 5.13
N ILE A 107 8.72 9.40 5.96
CA ILE A 107 8.28 10.76 6.30
C ILE A 107 8.20 11.64 5.04
N GLN A 108 9.19 11.56 4.15
CA GLN A 108 9.18 12.33 2.92
C GLN A 108 8.04 11.92 1.99
N GLU A 109 7.79 10.62 1.85
CA GLU A 109 6.66 10.09 1.07
C GLU A 109 5.32 10.60 1.64
N LEU A 110 5.15 10.58 2.96
CA LEU A 110 3.96 11.13 3.62
C LEU A 110 3.76 12.61 3.30
N LEU A 111 4.82 13.43 3.42
CA LEU A 111 4.77 14.86 3.10
C LEU A 111 4.42 15.12 1.64
N VAL A 112 4.96 14.33 0.71
CA VAL A 112 4.65 14.45 -0.73
C VAL A 112 3.16 14.19 -0.97
N ILE A 113 2.58 13.16 -0.33
CA ILE A 113 1.16 12.85 -0.47
C ILE A 113 0.27 13.93 0.16
N GLU A 114 0.64 14.46 1.33
CA GLU A 114 -0.08 15.59 1.93
C GLU A 114 -0.10 16.82 1.02
N ILE A 115 1.07 17.21 0.50
CA ILE A 115 1.17 18.37 -0.41
C ILE A 115 0.39 18.10 -1.70
N TRP A 116 0.45 16.88 -2.24
CA TRP A 116 -0.30 16.51 -3.44
C TRP A 116 -1.81 16.60 -3.22
N LYS A 117 -2.32 16.12 -2.09
CA LYS A 117 -3.74 16.26 -1.72
C LYS A 117 -4.15 17.72 -1.56
N GLU A 118 -3.30 18.56 -0.97
CA GLU A 118 -3.64 19.96 -0.74
C GLU A 118 -3.55 20.81 -2.02
N LYS A 119 -2.55 20.55 -2.87
CA LYS A 119 -2.19 21.43 -3.99
C LYS A 119 -2.54 20.89 -5.37
N VAL A 120 -2.62 19.58 -5.56
CA VAL A 120 -2.86 18.97 -6.88
C VAL A 120 -4.28 18.44 -7.00
N LEU A 121 -4.75 17.70 -5.99
CA LEU A 121 -6.08 17.08 -6.00
C LEU A 121 -7.22 18.05 -6.34
N PRO A 122 -7.31 19.29 -5.81
CA PRO A 122 -8.42 20.20 -6.12
C PRO A 122 -8.50 20.60 -7.60
N HIS A 123 -7.36 20.64 -8.29
CA HIS A 123 -7.30 21.02 -9.71
C HIS A 123 -7.75 19.90 -10.63
N ILE A 124 -7.45 18.65 -10.27
CA ILE A 124 -7.86 17.48 -11.04
C ILE A 124 -9.29 17.07 -10.70
N LEU A 125 -9.80 17.38 -9.50
CA LEU A 125 -11.12 16.94 -9.02
C LEU A 125 -12.25 17.31 -9.98
N THR A 126 -12.14 18.46 -10.65
CA THR A 126 -13.12 18.93 -11.64
C THR A 126 -13.15 18.05 -12.88
N GLU A 127 -11.99 17.59 -13.37
CA GLU A 127 -11.89 16.69 -14.53
C GLU A 127 -12.32 15.25 -14.18
N LEU A 128 -12.12 14.87 -12.92
CA LEU A 128 -12.41 13.54 -12.41
C LEU A 128 -13.89 13.32 -12.12
N ALA A 129 -14.63 14.37 -11.77
CA ALA A 129 -16.07 14.30 -11.55
C ALA A 129 -16.85 13.84 -12.80
N GLU A 130 -16.24 13.98 -13.98
CA GLU A 130 -16.81 13.54 -15.27
C GLU A 130 -16.50 12.06 -15.60
N GLN A 131 -15.59 11.41 -14.85
CA GLN A 131 -15.15 10.03 -15.11
C GLN A 131 -15.42 9.13 -13.89
N SER A 132 -16.34 8.18 -14.06
CA SER A 132 -16.97 7.40 -12.98
C SER A 132 -16.10 6.34 -12.28
N SER A 133 -14.80 6.21 -12.62
CA SER A 133 -13.93 5.22 -11.99
C SER A 133 -12.45 5.62 -12.01
N ASN A 134 -12.01 6.42 -11.03
CA ASN A 134 -10.59 6.78 -10.90
C ASN A 134 -9.91 6.00 -9.77
N ILE A 135 -9.76 4.68 -9.99
CA ILE A 135 -9.05 3.75 -9.10
C ILE A 135 -7.68 4.28 -8.66
N ASN A 136 -6.98 4.99 -9.55
CA ASN A 136 -5.66 5.57 -9.27
C ASN A 136 -5.68 6.62 -8.14
N ILE A 137 -6.79 7.32 -7.94
CA ILE A 137 -6.88 8.35 -6.89
C ILE A 137 -7.09 7.71 -5.53
N HIS A 138 -7.92 6.67 -5.47
CA HIS A 138 -8.08 5.90 -4.25
C HIS A 138 -6.73 5.35 -3.77
N LEU A 139 -5.86 4.90 -4.69
CA LEU A 139 -4.50 4.47 -4.35
C LEU A 139 -3.64 5.61 -3.78
N VAL A 140 -3.67 6.80 -4.40
CA VAL A 140 -2.93 7.97 -3.90
C VAL A 140 -3.40 8.40 -2.52
N LEU A 141 -4.71 8.37 -2.27
CA LEU A 141 -5.29 8.69 -0.96
C LEU A 141 -4.97 7.62 0.09
N TYR A 142 -4.93 6.34 -0.32
CA TYR A 142 -4.65 5.24 0.61
C TYR A 142 -3.18 5.17 1.04
N GLN A 143 -2.24 5.63 0.19
CA GLN A 143 -0.81 5.66 0.51
C GLN A 143 -0.53 6.31 1.87
N GLU A 144 -1.20 7.41 2.20
CA GLU A 144 -1.05 8.08 3.52
C GLU A 144 -1.26 7.09 4.68
N THR A 145 -2.35 6.34 4.62
CA THR A 145 -2.71 5.33 5.64
C THR A 145 -1.64 4.25 5.74
N THR A 146 -1.16 3.73 4.60
CA THR A 146 -0.10 2.73 4.56
C THR A 146 1.18 3.23 5.21
N ILE A 147 1.58 4.48 4.94
CA ILE A 147 2.79 5.06 5.51
C ILE A 147 2.64 5.29 7.02
N ILE A 148 1.49 5.82 7.47
CA ILE A 148 1.23 6.04 8.90
C ILE A 148 1.27 4.72 9.66
N ASN A 149 0.64 3.66 9.14
CA ASN A 149 0.65 2.34 9.76
C ASN A 149 2.08 1.77 9.89
N LEU A 150 2.89 1.89 8.84
CA LEU A 150 4.29 1.49 8.89
C LEU A 150 5.09 2.31 9.92
N LEU A 151 4.84 3.61 10.02
CA LEU A 151 5.48 4.46 11.03
C LEU A 151 5.06 4.10 12.46
N GLU A 152 3.81 3.68 12.68
CA GLU A 152 3.33 3.19 13.98
C GLU A 152 4.07 1.92 14.41
N VAL A 153 4.36 1.01 13.48
CA VAL A 153 5.14 -0.21 13.77
C VAL A 153 6.61 0.10 14.12
N LEU A 154 7.14 1.24 13.67
CA LEU A 154 8.52 1.68 13.97
C LEU A 154 8.66 2.43 15.31
N ALA A 155 7.54 2.88 15.91
CA ALA A 155 7.51 3.78 17.08
C ALA A 155 7.44 3.01 18.41
#